data_AF-A0A2R7RYN2-F1
#
_entry.id   AF-A0A2R7RYN2-F1
#
_cell.length_a   1.000
_cell.length_b   1.000
_cell.length_c   1.000
_cell.angle_alpha   90.00
_cell.angle_beta   90.00
_cell.angle_gamma   90.00
#
_symmetry.space_group_name_H-M   'P 1'
#
loop_
_entity.id
_entity.type
_entity.pdbx_description
1 polymer ?
#
loop_
_entity_poly.entity_id
_entity_poly.type
_entity_poly.pdbx_seq_one_letter_code
_entity_poly.pdbx_strand_id
1 'polypeptide(L)'
;VSFTRENPTVFNDALLTRTAVQTLQQALGAAAVQPVHGQAPFFNDDFAYFQQQVPGVYFFLGGSNADKGLNAMNHLPGFAVDEDSIRLGVRAFSTLLAARLGG
;
A
#
# COMPACT_ATOMS: atom_id res chain seq x y z
N VAL A 1 33.77 -6.83 14.51
CA VAL A 1 32.40 -7.19 14.09
C VAL A 1 31.68 -5.88 13.79
N SER A 2 31.30 -5.61 12.54
CA SER A 2 30.44 -4.45 12.24
C SER A 2 28.98 -4.93 12.25
N PHE A 3 28.17 -4.35 13.12
CA PHE A 3 26.73 -4.50 13.09
C PHE A 3 26.16 -3.35 12.26
N THR A 4 25.54 -3.67 11.13
CA THR A 4 24.73 -2.69 10.38
C THR A 4 23.31 -2.88 10.87
N ARG A 5 22.71 -1.83 11.43
CA ARG A 5 21.31 -1.88 11.86
C ARG A 5 20.43 -2.12 10.63
N GLU A 6 19.92 -3.33 10.50
CA GLU A 6 18.92 -3.63 9.48
C GLU A 6 17.63 -2.87 9.79
N ASN A 7 17.04 -2.27 8.77
CA ASN A 7 15.73 -1.62 8.93
C ASN A 7 14.67 -2.70 9.19
N PRO A 8 13.78 -2.52 10.18
CA PRO A 8 12.68 -3.44 10.41
C PRO A 8 11.85 -3.60 9.14
N THR A 9 11.31 -4.80 8.92
CA THR A 9 10.47 -5.08 7.76
C THR A 9 9.05 -4.59 8.04
N VAL A 10 8.42 -3.96 7.05
CA VAL A 10 6.98 -3.68 7.08
C VAL A 10 6.22 -4.98 7.26
N PHE A 11 5.47 -5.08 8.36
CA PHE A 11 4.75 -6.29 8.73
C PHE A 11 3.31 -5.96 9.06
N ASN A 12 2.42 -6.21 8.11
CA ASN A 12 1.01 -5.89 8.26
C ASN A 12 0.33 -6.78 9.29
N ASP A 13 -0.45 -6.17 10.17
CA ASP A 13 -1.32 -6.92 11.08
C ASP A 13 -2.33 -7.77 10.30
N ALA A 14 -2.43 -9.06 10.63
CA ALA A 14 -3.22 -10.00 9.86
C ALA A 14 -4.73 -9.72 9.91
N LEU A 15 -5.25 -9.21 11.02
CA LEU A 15 -6.66 -8.88 11.16
C LEU A 15 -6.97 -7.59 10.38
N LEU A 16 -6.17 -6.54 10.59
CA LEU A 16 -6.36 -5.28 9.88
C LEU A 16 -6.21 -5.46 8.37
N THR A 17 -5.29 -6.32 7.92
CA THR A 17 -5.13 -6.64 6.49
C THR A 17 -6.40 -7.25 5.93
N ARG A 18 -6.98 -8.25 6.60
CA ARG A 18 -8.25 -8.87 6.16
C ARG A 18 -9.38 -7.85 6.11
N THR A 19 -9.52 -7.04 7.15
CA THR A 19 -10.55 -5.99 7.19
C THR A 19 -10.35 -4.97 6.07
N ALA A 20 -9.13 -4.49 5.85
CA ALA A 20 -8.83 -3.53 4.80
C ALA A 20 -9.13 -4.11 3.40
N VAL A 21 -8.73 -5.36 3.14
CA VAL A 21 -9.03 -6.04 1.87
C VAL A 21 -10.54 -6.14 1.66
N GLN A 22 -11.30 -6.61 2.65
CA GLN A 22 -12.75 -6.75 2.55
C GLN A 22 -13.44 -5.41 2.31
N THR A 23 -13.11 -4.39 3.10
CA THR A 23 -13.67 -3.03 2.98
C THR A 23 -13.40 -2.43 1.61
N LEU A 24 -12.15 -2.53 1.13
CA LEU A 24 -11.78 -1.99 -0.18
C LEU A 24 -12.42 -2.77 -1.33
N GLN A 25 -12.52 -4.10 -1.24
CA GLN A 25 -13.21 -4.90 -2.26
C GLN A 25 -14.71 -4.57 -2.33
N GLN A 26 -15.36 -4.33 -1.20
CA GLN A 26 -16.76 -3.90 -1.17
C GLN A 26 -16.95 -2.52 -1.80
N ALA A 27 -16.05 -1.58 -1.54
CA ALA A 27 -16.17 -0.20 -2.00
C ALA A 27 -15.70 0.02 -3.44
N LEU A 28 -14.71 -0.74 -3.90
CA LEU A 28 -14.01 -0.54 -5.19
C LEU A 28 -14.25 -1.68 -6.19
N GLY A 29 -14.84 -2.80 -5.74
CA GLY A 29 -15.00 -4.01 -6.52
C GLY A 29 -13.89 -5.04 -6.25
N ALA A 30 -14.23 -6.33 -6.36
CA ALA A 30 -13.32 -7.43 -6.00
C ALA A 30 -11.99 -7.41 -6.76
N ALA A 31 -12.01 -7.01 -8.03
CA ALA A 31 -10.83 -6.95 -8.89
C ALA A 31 -9.90 -5.75 -8.59
N ALA A 32 -10.34 -4.77 -7.80
CA ALA A 32 -9.54 -3.59 -7.49
C ALA A 32 -8.46 -3.85 -6.42
N VAL A 33 -8.53 -4.99 -5.72
CA VAL A 33 -7.59 -5.35 -4.66
C VAL A 33 -6.99 -6.71 -4.97
N GLN A 34 -5.68 -6.73 -5.24
CA GLN A 34 -4.92 -7.94 -5.46
C GLN A 34 -4.12 -8.29 -4.20
N PRO A 35 -4.39 -9.43 -3.54
CA PRO A 35 -3.53 -9.91 -2.47
C PRO A 35 -2.15 -10.26 -3.03
N VAL A 36 -1.11 -9.76 -2.36
CA VAL A 36 0.28 -10.15 -2.58
C VAL A 36 0.78 -10.78 -1.30
N HIS A 37 1.39 -11.96 -1.42
CA HIS A 37 1.89 -12.73 -0.28
C HIS A 37 3.41 -12.69 -0.23
N GLY A 38 3.96 -12.63 0.98
CA GLY A 38 5.40 -12.53 1.22
C GLY A 38 5.88 -11.07 1.30
N GLN A 39 7.20 -10.92 1.33
CA GLN A 39 7.85 -9.62 1.37
C GLN A 39 8.03 -9.09 -0.05
N ALA A 40 7.74 -7.80 -0.25
CA ALA A 40 8.07 -7.12 -1.50
C ALA A 40 9.60 -7.08 -1.65
N PRO A 41 10.20 -7.78 -2.63
CA PRO A 41 11.65 -7.85 -2.75
C PRO A 41 12.22 -6.48 -3.10
N PHE A 42 13.40 -6.15 -2.55
CA PHE A 42 14.11 -4.88 -2.77
C PHE A 42 13.36 -3.63 -2.28
N PHE A 43 12.25 -3.80 -1.58
CA PHE A 43 11.50 -2.72 -0.94
C PHE A 43 11.59 -2.84 0.58
N ASN A 44 11.97 -1.75 1.22
CA ASN A 44 11.78 -1.55 2.65
C ASN A 44 11.36 -0.10 2.88
N ASP A 45 10.58 0.14 3.92
CA ASP A 45 9.96 1.42 4.19
C ASP A 45 10.04 1.70 5.69
N ASP A 46 10.36 2.93 6.08
CA ASP A 46 10.47 3.32 7.49
C ASP A 46 9.10 3.35 8.18
N PHE A 47 8.01 3.17 7.43
CA PHE A 47 6.67 2.90 7.96
C PHE A 47 6.64 1.75 8.98
N ALA A 48 7.57 0.79 8.87
CA ALA A 48 7.74 -0.29 9.84
C ALA A 48 7.94 0.23 11.28
N TYR A 49 8.50 1.43 11.48
CA TYR A 49 8.62 2.03 12.81
C TYR A 49 7.27 2.45 13.41
N PHE A 50 6.29 2.86 12.59
CA PHE A 50 4.93 3.09 13.07
C PHE A 50 4.27 1.76 13.50
N GLN A 51 4.48 0.70 12.73
CA GLN A 51 3.94 -0.63 13.03
C GLN A 51 4.51 -1.27 14.31
N GLN A 52 5.67 -0.80 14.79
CA GLN A 52 6.22 -1.19 16.10
C GLN A 52 5.45 -0.57 17.28
N GLN A 53 4.75 0.55 17.06
CA GLN A 53 4.01 1.25 18.12
C GLN A 53 2.54 0.87 18.13
N VAL A 54 1.94 0.68 16.95
CA VAL A 54 0.53 0.33 16.80
C VAL A 54 0.33 -0.63 15.62
N PRO A 55 -0.64 -1.55 15.68
CA PRO A 55 -0.98 -2.39 14.53
C PRO A 55 -1.37 -1.53 13.33
N GLY A 56 -0.81 -1.84 12.15
CA GLY A 56 -1.04 -1.07 10.94
C GLY A 56 -1.05 -1.93 9.68
N VAL A 57 -1.57 -1.37 8.60
CA VAL A 57 -1.55 -1.97 7.25
C VAL A 57 -0.94 -0.98 6.28
N TYR A 58 0.03 -1.45 5.53
CA TYR A 58 0.71 -0.78 4.44
C TYR A 58 0.43 -1.54 3.15
N PHE A 59 0.08 -0.85 2.08
CA PHE A 59 -0.21 -1.46 0.78
C PHE A 59 0.17 -0.52 -0.34
N PHE A 60 0.45 -1.10 -1.52
CA PHE A 60 0.74 -0.33 -2.71
C PHE A 60 -0.55 0.12 -3.39
N LEU A 61 -0.52 1.35 -3.92
CA LEU A 61 -1.56 1.91 -4.77
C LEU A 61 -1.06 1.88 -6.22
N GLY A 62 -1.85 1.32 -7.13
CA GLY A 62 -1.51 1.30 -8.56
C GLY A 62 -1.43 2.72 -9.12
N GLY A 63 -0.27 3.09 -9.66
CA GLY A 63 -0.03 4.38 -10.31
C GLY A 63 0.41 4.29 -11.77
N SER A 64 0.61 3.08 -12.31
CA SER A 64 1.06 2.89 -13.68
C SER A 64 -0.09 2.92 -14.68
N ASN A 65 0.19 3.38 -15.90
CA ASN A 65 -0.73 3.31 -17.03
C ASN A 65 0.03 3.00 -18.33
N ALA A 66 -0.14 1.78 -18.84
CA ALA A 66 0.59 1.33 -20.01
C ALA A 66 0.15 2.00 -21.32
N ASP A 67 -1.12 2.36 -21.45
CA ASP A 67 -1.65 3.04 -22.62
C ASP A 67 -1.09 4.47 -22.76
N LYS A 68 -0.79 5.11 -21.61
CA LYS A 68 -0.13 6.42 -21.54
C LYS A 68 1.41 6.32 -21.48
N GLY A 69 2.00 5.12 -21.49
CA GLY A 69 3.45 4.90 -21.34
C GLY A 69 4.01 5.17 -19.94
N LEU A 70 3.16 5.29 -18.92
CA LEU A 70 3.53 5.62 -17.54
C LEU A 70 3.82 4.34 -16.74
N ASN A 71 4.96 3.68 -17.02
CA ASN A 71 5.33 2.38 -16.42
C ASN A 71 6.74 2.34 -15.82
N ALA A 72 7.44 3.47 -15.76
CA ALA A 72 8.77 3.51 -15.17
C ALA A 72 8.71 3.21 -13.66
N MET A 73 9.72 2.52 -13.14
CA MET A 73 9.86 2.28 -11.70
C MET A 73 10.14 3.60 -10.96
N ASN A 74 9.73 3.65 -9.69
CA ASN A 74 10.16 4.70 -8.77
C ASN A 74 11.70 4.82 -8.77
N HIS A 75 12.20 6.05 -8.66
CA HIS A 75 13.63 6.44 -8.75
C HIS A 75 14.26 6.42 -10.14
N LEU A 76 13.56 6.02 -11.20
CA LEU A 76 14.08 6.20 -12.57
C LEU A 76 13.83 7.63 -13.08
N PRO A 77 14.71 8.21 -13.93
CA PRO A 77 14.56 9.58 -14.43
C PRO A 77 13.24 9.88 -15.17
N GLY A 78 12.61 8.87 -15.77
CA GLY A 78 11.33 8.99 -16.47
C GLY A 78 10.11 8.60 -15.62
N PHE A 79 10.27 8.51 -14.29
CA PHE A 79 9.16 8.16 -13.40
C PHE A 79 8.07 9.23 -13.43
N ALA A 80 6.85 8.78 -13.71
CA ALA A 80 5.62 9.55 -13.62
C ALA A 80 4.48 8.59 -13.25
N VAL A 81 3.43 9.14 -12.65
CA VAL A 81 2.24 8.39 -12.24
C VAL A 81 1.03 8.87 -13.02
N ASP A 82 0.07 7.97 -13.26
CA ASP A 82 -1.24 8.38 -13.74
C ASP A 82 -1.98 9.11 -12.61
N GLU A 83 -2.34 10.38 -12.82
CA GLU A 83 -3.01 11.21 -11.81
C GLU A 83 -4.40 10.68 -11.42
N ASP A 84 -5.00 9.80 -12.24
CA ASP A 84 -6.22 9.07 -11.86
C ASP A 84 -6.02 8.23 -10.57
N SER A 85 -4.77 7.84 -10.27
CA SER A 85 -4.41 7.18 -9.01
C SER A 85 -4.65 8.05 -7.77
N ILE A 86 -4.60 9.39 -7.89
CA ILE A 86 -4.89 10.31 -6.78
C ILE A 86 -6.36 10.15 -6.35
N ARG A 87 -7.29 10.11 -7.32
CA ARG A 87 -8.71 9.88 -7.05
C ARG A 87 -8.93 8.52 -6.39
N LEU A 88 -8.27 7.48 -6.89
CA LEU A 88 -8.35 6.13 -6.31
C LEU A 88 -7.83 6.11 -4.87
N GLY A 89 -6.69 6.75 -4.61
CA GLY A 89 -6.07 6.84 -3.28
C GLY A 89 -6.99 7.55 -2.29
N VAL A 90 -7.51 8.72 -2.64
CA VAL A 90 -8.47 9.45 -1.78
C VAL A 90 -9.68 8.60 -1.45
N ARG A 91 -10.26 7.90 -2.44
CA ARG A 91 -11.41 7.02 -2.22
C ARG A 91 -11.07 5.83 -1.32
N ALA A 92 -9.91 5.19 -1.52
CA ALA A 92 -9.47 4.06 -0.71
C ALA A 92 -9.28 4.47 0.76
N PHE A 93 -8.51 5.54 1.02
CA PHE A 93 -8.24 5.99 2.39
C PHE A 93 -9.49 6.52 3.10
N SER A 94 -10.33 7.31 2.43
CA SER A 94 -11.59 7.79 3.03
C SER A 94 -12.55 6.66 3.36
N THR A 95 -12.64 5.63 2.52
CA THR A 95 -13.43 4.41 2.80
C THR A 95 -12.92 3.70 4.06
N LEU A 96 -11.60 3.47 4.16
CA LEU A 96 -11.00 2.82 5.33
C LEU A 96 -11.22 3.62 6.61
N LEU A 97 -11.09 4.95 6.56
CA LEU A 97 -11.35 5.84 7.69
C LEU A 97 -12.82 5.79 8.13
N ALA A 98 -13.76 5.88 7.18
CA ALA A 98 -15.19 5.81 7.48
C ALA A 98 -15.56 4.46 8.12
N ALA A 99 -15.10 3.34 7.55
CA ALA A 99 -15.33 2.01 8.11
C ALA A 99 -14.74 1.87 9.53
N ARG A 100 -13.57 2.47 9.79
CA ARG A 100 -12.93 2.41 11.11
C ARG A 100 -13.66 3.21 12.18
N LEU A 101 -14.38 4.25 11.79
CA LEU A 101 -15.18 5.12 12.66
C LEU A 101 -16.61 4.59 12.90
N GLY A 102 -16.97 3.43 12.34
CA GLY A 102 -18.29 2.83 12.52
C GLY A 102 -19.37 3.37 11.59
N GLY A 103 -18.98 3.77 10.37
CA GLY A 103 -19.93 4.06 9.28
C GLY A 103 -20.81 2.87 8.92
#